data_AF-A0A2E9ZEJ9-F1
#
_entry.id   AF-A0A2E9ZEJ9-F1
#
_cell.length_a   1.000
_cell.length_b   1.000
_cell.length_c   1.000
_cell.angle_alpha   90.00
_cell.angle_beta   90.00
_cell.angle_gamma   90.00
#
_symmetry.space_group_name_H-M   'P 1'
#
loop_
_entity.id
_entity.type
_entity.pdbx_description
1 polymer ?
#
loop_
_entity_poly.entity_id
_entity_poly.type
_entity_poly.pdbx_seq_one_letter_code
_entity_poly.pdbx_strand_id
1 'polypeptide(L)'
;MIKVVLALSAAVFATILGAKLMYDATVHTGTEPAKQPWAQNTMEFMAWNDEKWTAWIRDNKFEHRPQNDTLWSPHANTSLAFIGWEGEPWQVKITSDATTLAHRGDWKGATEQVTAIRYRDWKGEKQLRTLTQLRR
;
A
#
# COMPACT_ATOMS: atom_id res chain seq x y z
N MET A 1 -3.85 -48.36 -22.18
CA MET A 1 -3.69 -46.90 -22.37
C MET A 1 -4.62 -46.08 -21.46
N ILE A 2 -5.94 -46.31 -21.45
CA ILE A 2 -6.90 -45.56 -20.59
C ILE A 2 -6.53 -45.51 -19.10
N LYS A 3 -6.12 -46.63 -18.49
CA LYS A 3 -5.76 -46.69 -17.06
C LYS A 3 -4.54 -45.83 -16.70
N VAL A 4 -3.57 -45.72 -17.61
CA VAL A 4 -2.34 -44.92 -17.42
C VAL A 4 -2.68 -43.43 -17.51
N VAL A 5 -3.54 -43.04 -18.46
CA VAL A 5 -4.02 -41.66 -18.61
C VAL A 5 -4.82 -41.21 -17.39
N LEU A 6 -5.72 -42.06 -16.87
CA LEU A 6 -6.49 -41.77 -15.65
C LEU A 6 -5.60 -41.58 -14.42
N ALA A 7 -4.57 -42.41 -14.26
CA ALA A 7 -3.64 -42.29 -13.13
C ALA A 7 -2.80 -41.00 -13.21
N LEU A 8 -2.34 -40.62 -14.41
CA LEU A 8 -1.63 -39.37 -14.64
C LEU A 8 -2.52 -38.15 -14.38
N SER A 9 -3.77 -38.15 -14.85
CA SER A 9 -4.71 -37.06 -14.58
C SER A 9 -4.99 -36.89 -13.09
N ALA A 10 -5.22 -37.99 -12.37
CA ALA A 10 -5.47 -37.95 -10.93
C ALA A 10 -4.26 -37.39 -10.16
N ALA A 11 -3.05 -37.77 -10.54
CA ALA A 11 -1.82 -37.25 -9.93
C ALA A 11 -1.66 -35.72 -10.15
N VAL A 12 -1.98 -35.22 -11.35
CA VAL A 12 -1.92 -33.79 -11.66
C VAL A 12 -2.97 -33.00 -10.88
N PHE A 13 -4.20 -33.52 -10.75
CA PHE A 13 -5.21 -32.85 -9.93
C PHE A 13 -4.84 -32.82 -8.46
N ALA A 14 -4.26 -33.91 -7.93
CA ALA A 14 -3.82 -33.97 -6.54
C ALA A 14 -2.72 -32.94 -6.23
N THR A 15 -1.76 -32.74 -7.13
CA THR A 15 -0.71 -31.73 -6.95
C THR A 15 -1.24 -30.29 -7.03
N ILE A 16 -2.16 -30.01 -7.96
CA ILE A 16 -2.82 -28.69 -8.05
C ILE A 16 -3.63 -28.41 -6.77
N LEU A 17 -4.39 -29.40 -6.29
CA LEU A 17 -5.19 -29.26 -5.08
C LEU A 17 -4.31 -29.04 -3.85
N GLY A 18 -3.19 -29.77 -3.75
CA GLY A 18 -2.20 -29.61 -2.69
C GLY A 18 -1.55 -28.22 -2.70
N ALA A 19 -1.12 -27.73 -3.86
CA ALA A 19 -0.54 -26.40 -4.00
C ALA A 19 -1.54 -25.29 -3.63
N LYS A 20 -2.81 -25.44 -4.03
CA LYS A 20 -3.87 -24.50 -3.66
C LYS A 20 -4.12 -24.49 -2.15
N LEU A 21 -4.23 -25.66 -1.52
CA LEU A 21 -4.43 -25.78 -0.08
C LEU A 21 -3.26 -25.19 0.72
N MET A 22 -2.02 -25.41 0.25
CA MET A 22 -0.84 -24.84 0.89
C MET A 22 -0.80 -23.32 0.73
N TYR A 23 -1.15 -22.79 -0.45
CA TYR A 23 -1.31 -21.35 -0.67
C TYR A 23 -2.36 -20.75 0.26
N ASP A 24 -3.57 -21.32 0.27
CA ASP A 24 -4.68 -20.86 1.12
C ASP A 24 -4.30 -20.92 2.61
N ALA A 25 -3.62 -21.97 3.07
CA ALA A 25 -3.14 -22.11 4.45
C ALA A 25 -2.05 -21.10 4.83
N THR A 26 -1.13 -20.76 3.91
CA THR A 26 -0.12 -19.71 4.15
C THR A 26 -0.68 -18.30 4.11
N VAL A 27 -1.81 -18.09 3.42
CA VAL A 27 -2.47 -16.78 3.30
C VAL A 27 -3.53 -16.58 4.41
N HIS A 28 -4.16 -17.64 4.91
CA HIS A 28 -5.18 -17.58 5.99
C HIS A 28 -4.60 -17.85 7.39
N THR A 29 -3.71 -16.96 7.85
CA THR A 29 -3.44 -16.82 9.29
C THR A 29 -3.73 -15.39 9.71
N GLY A 30 -4.97 -15.14 10.12
CA GLY A 30 -5.35 -13.89 10.78
C GLY A 30 -6.73 -13.39 10.38
N THR A 31 -7.59 -13.17 11.36
CA THR A 31 -8.88 -12.48 11.30
C THR A 31 -8.71 -10.98 11.04
N GLU A 32 -7.78 -10.61 10.16
CA GLU A 32 -7.62 -9.27 9.63
C GLU A 32 -8.00 -9.33 8.16
N PRO A 33 -8.75 -8.35 7.62
CA PRO A 33 -9.10 -8.35 6.21
C PRO A 33 -7.80 -8.50 5.43
N ALA A 34 -7.73 -9.52 4.57
CA ALA A 34 -6.58 -9.78 3.73
C ALA A 34 -6.11 -8.43 3.17
N LYS A 35 -4.95 -7.95 3.62
CA LYS A 35 -4.30 -6.73 3.13
C LYS A 35 -3.88 -7.03 1.70
N GLN A 36 -4.84 -7.16 0.79
CA GLN A 36 -4.59 -7.13 -0.64
C GLN A 36 -4.14 -5.70 -0.91
N PRO A 37 -2.84 -5.44 -1.12
CA PRO A 37 -2.33 -4.08 -1.19
C PRO A 37 -3.01 -3.29 -2.32
N TRP A 38 -3.49 -3.99 -3.35
CA TRP A 38 -4.18 -3.41 -4.49
C TRP A 38 -5.65 -3.00 -4.24
N ALA A 39 -6.28 -3.46 -3.15
CA ALA A 39 -7.70 -3.21 -2.86
C ALA A 39 -7.92 -2.20 -1.72
N GLN A 40 -6.85 -1.70 -1.11
CA GLN A 40 -6.93 -0.76 0.00
C GLN A 40 -6.92 0.67 -0.51
N ASN A 41 -7.96 1.44 -0.15
CA ASN A 41 -8.03 2.88 -0.38
C ASN A 41 -7.27 3.70 0.67
N THR A 42 -6.26 3.08 1.28
CA THR A 42 -5.45 3.66 2.33
C THR A 42 -3.97 3.39 2.08
N MET A 43 -3.16 4.29 2.62
CA MET A 43 -1.71 4.27 2.66
C MET A 43 -1.31 4.23 4.14
N GLU A 44 -0.84 3.10 4.63
CA GLU A 44 -0.17 2.99 5.94
C GLU A 44 1.31 3.31 5.74
N PHE A 45 1.85 4.39 6.27
CA PHE A 45 3.21 4.85 5.99
C PHE A 45 3.94 5.32 7.25
N MET A 46 5.28 5.37 7.17
CA MET A 46 6.12 6.04 8.16
C MET A 46 6.35 7.50 7.76
N ALA A 47 6.11 8.41 8.68
CA ALA A 47 6.45 9.82 8.58
C ALA A 47 7.96 10.04 8.85
N TRP A 48 8.44 11.28 8.66
CA TRP A 48 9.86 11.61 8.84
C TRP A 48 10.38 11.47 10.28
N ASN A 49 9.48 11.50 11.26
CA ASN A 49 9.75 11.33 12.68
C ASN A 49 9.51 9.87 13.14
N ASP A 50 9.48 8.91 12.21
CA ASP A 50 9.21 7.48 12.43
C ASP A 50 7.82 7.16 13.00
N GLU A 51 6.92 8.14 13.08
CA GLU A 51 5.54 7.90 13.45
C GLU A 51 4.78 7.17 12.35
N LYS A 52 3.85 6.32 12.77
CA LYS A 52 3.04 5.48 11.91
C LYS A 52 1.70 6.15 11.65
N TRP A 53 1.42 6.41 10.38
CA TRP A 53 0.23 7.13 9.93
C TRP A 53 -0.56 6.32 8.90
N THR A 54 -1.87 6.49 8.87
CA THR A 54 -2.73 6.04 7.77
C THR A 54 -3.26 7.26 7.05
N ALA A 55 -3.20 7.29 5.72
CA ALA A 55 -3.79 8.33 4.89
C ALA A 55 -4.66 7.77 3.76
N TRP A 56 -5.61 8.57 3.29
CA TRP A 56 -6.41 8.36 2.09
C TRP A 56 -6.73 9.71 1.46
N ILE A 57 -7.21 9.72 0.22
CA ILE A 57 -7.58 10.94 -0.48
C ILE A 57 -9.11 11.09 -0.45
N ARG A 58 -9.58 12.20 0.11
CA ARG A 58 -10.96 12.68 -0.01
C ARG A 58 -10.95 14.14 -0.43
N ASP A 59 -11.80 14.52 -1.39
CA ASP A 59 -11.94 15.91 -1.87
C ASP A 59 -10.60 16.58 -2.23
N ASN A 60 -9.73 15.85 -2.93
CA ASN A 60 -8.37 16.28 -3.32
C ASN A 60 -7.49 16.72 -2.13
N LYS A 61 -7.73 16.18 -0.95
CA LYS A 61 -6.88 16.34 0.23
C LYS A 61 -6.52 14.96 0.77
N PHE A 62 -5.34 14.87 1.35
CA PHE A 62 -5.00 13.73 2.18
C PHE A 62 -5.70 13.91 3.52
N GLU A 63 -6.67 13.05 3.78
CA GLU A 63 -7.09 12.78 5.15
C GLU A 63 -6.10 11.79 5.77
N HIS A 64 -5.68 12.04 7.00
CA HIS A 64 -4.76 11.17 7.71
C HIS A 64 -5.02 11.11 9.22
N ARG A 65 -4.55 10.03 9.84
CA ARG A 65 -4.60 9.81 11.30
C ARG A 65 -3.40 8.98 11.77
N PRO A 66 -2.94 9.17 13.01
CA PRO A 66 -1.88 8.33 13.58
C PRO A 66 -2.41 6.92 13.88
N GLN A 67 -1.53 5.91 13.93
CA GLN A 67 -1.90 4.52 14.20
C GLN A 67 -2.58 4.33 15.56
N ASN A 68 -2.07 5.02 16.59
CA ASN A 68 -2.38 4.71 17.99
C ASN A 68 -3.47 5.59 18.61
N ASP A 69 -4.29 6.29 17.83
CA ASP A 69 -5.28 7.19 18.41
C ASP A 69 -6.67 7.04 17.79
N THR A 70 -7.54 6.35 18.51
CA THR A 70 -8.96 6.18 18.18
C THR A 70 -9.80 7.41 18.52
N LEU A 71 -9.26 8.35 19.30
CA LEU A 71 -9.94 9.60 19.69
C LEU A 71 -9.59 10.76 18.74
N TRP A 72 -8.69 10.52 17.79
CA TRP A 72 -8.21 11.54 16.87
C TRP A 72 -9.10 11.67 15.63
N SER A 73 -9.67 12.87 15.42
CA SER A 73 -10.42 13.22 14.20
C SER A 73 -9.49 13.34 13.00
N PRO A 74 -9.80 12.75 11.82
CA PRO A 74 -8.95 12.85 10.65
C PRO A 74 -8.56 14.30 10.34
N HIS A 75 -7.27 14.56 10.16
CA HIS A 75 -6.79 15.85 9.66
C HIS A 75 -6.73 15.82 8.14
N ALA A 76 -7.09 16.94 7.50
CA ALA A 76 -7.04 17.08 6.06
C ALA A 76 -5.96 18.09 5.67
N ASN A 77 -4.98 17.66 4.89
CA ASN A 77 -3.94 18.51 4.33
C ASN A 77 -3.75 18.19 2.84
N THR A 78 -3.36 19.17 2.05
CA THR A 78 -2.99 18.93 0.64
C THR A 78 -1.64 18.24 0.52
N SER A 79 -0.89 18.06 1.61
CA SER A 79 0.42 17.42 1.60
C SER A 79 0.61 16.35 2.68
N LEU A 80 1.52 15.39 2.40
CA LEU A 80 1.98 14.36 3.32
C LEU A 80 3.49 14.23 3.27
N ALA A 81 4.12 14.08 4.43
CA ALA A 81 5.54 13.77 4.59
C ALA A 81 5.69 12.28 4.93
N PHE A 82 6.53 11.56 4.17
CA PHE A 82 6.68 10.11 4.30
C PHE A 82 8.12 9.67 3.98
N ILE A 83 8.44 8.41 4.29
CA ILE A 83 9.71 7.77 3.95
C ILE A 83 9.57 6.97 2.65
N GLY A 84 10.47 7.25 1.69
CA GLY A 84 10.58 6.58 0.40
C GLY A 84 11.22 5.19 0.47
N TRP A 85 11.26 4.49 -0.67
CA TRP A 85 11.80 3.13 -0.75
C TRP A 85 13.25 3.01 -0.31
N GLU A 86 14.11 3.99 -0.52
CA GLU A 86 15.52 3.91 -0.11
C GLU A 86 15.76 4.51 1.28
N GLY A 87 14.68 4.80 2.02
CA GLY A 87 14.76 5.35 3.39
C GLY A 87 14.87 6.88 3.43
N GLU A 88 14.80 7.52 2.28
CA GLU A 88 14.89 8.97 2.12
C GLU A 88 13.54 9.67 2.39
N PRO A 89 13.56 10.83 3.05
CA PRO A 89 12.34 11.59 3.30
C PRO A 89 11.82 12.28 2.05
N TRP A 90 10.51 12.14 1.80
CA TRP A 90 9.78 12.81 0.72
C TRP A 90 8.57 13.55 1.25
N GLN A 91 8.14 14.58 0.51
CA GLN A 91 6.84 15.20 0.71
C GLN A 91 6.05 15.15 -0.59
N VAL A 92 4.80 14.68 -0.52
CA VAL A 92 3.83 14.74 -1.63
C VAL A 92 2.86 15.88 -1.40
N LYS A 93 2.44 16.54 -2.47
CA LYS A 93 1.37 17.55 -2.45
C LYS A 93 0.39 17.28 -3.59
N ILE A 94 -0.90 17.27 -3.28
CA ILE A 94 -2.02 17.22 -4.24
C ILE A 94 -2.55 18.63 -4.45
N THR A 95 -2.78 18.99 -5.71
CA THR A 95 -3.56 20.16 -6.13
C THR A 95 -4.78 19.71 -6.96
N SER A 96 -5.56 20.65 -7.49
CA SER A 96 -6.66 20.32 -8.40
C SER A 96 -6.19 19.62 -9.67
N ASP A 97 -4.96 19.91 -10.10
CA ASP A 97 -4.50 19.60 -11.46
C ASP A 97 -3.40 18.52 -11.46
N ALA A 98 -2.65 18.40 -10.36
CA ALA A 98 -1.47 17.55 -10.33
C ALA A 98 -1.14 17.02 -8.92
N THR A 99 -0.22 16.06 -8.86
CA THR A 99 0.35 15.55 -7.62
C THR A 99 1.86 15.51 -7.74
N THR A 100 2.52 16.23 -6.86
CA THR A 100 3.94 16.54 -6.98
C THR A 100 4.72 16.06 -5.76
N LEU A 101 5.87 15.43 -5.98
CA LEU A 101 6.84 15.07 -4.96
C LEU A 101 7.97 16.09 -4.88
N ALA A 102 8.42 16.36 -3.66
CA ALA A 102 9.65 17.08 -3.38
C ALA A 102 10.50 16.26 -2.40
N HIS A 103 11.76 16.05 -2.75
CA HIS A 103 12.71 15.37 -1.88
C HIS A 103 12.96 16.26 -0.64
N ARG A 104 12.85 15.69 0.57
CA ARG A 104 12.94 16.43 1.85
C ARG A 104 11.97 17.63 1.98
N GLY A 105 10.92 17.68 1.16
CA GLY A 105 10.05 18.85 1.09
C GLY A 105 10.72 20.11 0.51
N ASP A 106 11.82 19.97 -0.22
CA ASP A 106 12.45 21.09 -0.94
C ASP A 106 11.64 21.44 -2.21
N TRP A 107 10.66 22.32 -2.03
CA TRP A 107 9.81 22.81 -3.12
C TRP A 107 10.48 23.84 -4.03
N LYS A 108 11.70 24.30 -3.71
CA LYS A 108 12.49 25.19 -4.58
C LYS A 108 13.44 24.42 -5.48
N GLY A 109 13.73 23.16 -5.14
CA GLY A 109 14.56 22.25 -5.92
C GLY A 109 13.78 21.47 -6.98
N ALA A 110 14.35 20.33 -7.38
CA ALA A 110 13.73 19.41 -8.33
C ALA A 110 12.46 18.79 -7.72
N THR A 111 11.40 18.75 -8.54
CA THR A 111 10.13 18.15 -8.16
C THR A 111 9.66 17.16 -9.22
N GLU A 112 8.86 16.19 -8.82
CA GLU A 112 8.40 15.11 -9.70
C GLU A 112 6.88 15.07 -9.74
N GLN A 113 6.28 15.11 -10.93
CA GLN A 113 4.86 14.82 -11.09
C GLN A 113 4.66 13.32 -11.07
N VAL A 114 3.72 12.85 -10.25
CA VAL A 114 3.51 11.42 -10.02
C VAL A 114 2.04 11.03 -10.07
N THR A 115 1.79 9.80 -10.51
CA THR A 115 0.48 9.14 -10.45
C THR A 115 0.41 8.07 -9.36
N ALA A 116 1.55 7.77 -8.73
CA ALA A 116 1.69 6.80 -7.65
C ALA A 116 2.82 7.19 -6.69
N ILE A 117 2.69 6.79 -5.44
CA ILE A 117 3.62 7.07 -4.36
C ILE A 117 4.36 5.77 -4.01
N ARG A 118 5.69 5.84 -4.02
CA ARG A 118 6.61 4.78 -3.56
C ARG A 118 7.05 5.09 -2.15
N TYR A 119 6.72 4.25 -1.18
CA TYR A 119 6.91 4.56 0.23
C TYR A 119 7.22 3.30 1.04
N ARG A 120 7.62 3.50 2.30
CA ARG A 120 7.73 2.43 3.30
C ARG A 120 6.53 2.42 4.23
N ASP A 121 5.94 1.23 4.39
CA ASP A 121 4.80 1.06 5.30
C ASP A 121 5.23 0.99 6.78
N TRP A 122 4.28 0.74 7.68
CA TRP A 122 4.53 0.63 9.12
C TRP A 122 5.52 -0.45 9.54
N LYS A 123 5.80 -1.43 8.67
CA LYS A 123 6.81 -2.47 8.88
C LYS A 123 8.14 -2.12 8.20
N GLY A 124 8.22 -0.99 7.52
CA GLY A 124 9.37 -0.57 6.73
C GLY A 124 9.40 -1.19 5.33
N GLU A 125 8.37 -1.93 4.93
CA GLU A 125 8.34 -2.65 3.65
C GLU A 125 8.06 -1.70 2.49
N LYS A 126 8.69 -1.97 1.34
CA LYS A 126 8.54 -1.15 0.12
C LYS A 126 7.14 -1.36 -0.47
N GLN A 127 6.33 -0.31 -0.48
CA GLN A 127 4.97 -0.29 -1.04
C GLN A 127 4.84 0.72 -2.19
N LEU A 128 3.90 0.43 -3.10
CA LEU A 128 3.46 1.34 -4.15
C LEU A 128 1.94 1.52 -4.05
N ARG A 129 1.48 2.76 -4.09
CA ARG A 129 0.04 3.09 -4.16
C ARG A 129 -0.22 4.12 -5.25
N THR A 130 -1.13 3.80 -6.16
CA THR A 130 -1.59 4.80 -7.13
C THR A 130 -2.53 5.79 -6.44
N LEU A 131 -2.57 7.02 -6.94
CA LEU A 131 -3.49 8.03 -6.41
C LEU A 131 -4.95 7.61 -6.61
N THR A 132 -5.24 6.88 -7.68
CA THR A 132 -6.56 6.30 -7.94
C THR A 132 -6.95 5.29 -6.86
N GLN A 133 -6.01 4.43 -6.42
CA GLN A 133 -6.27 3.51 -5.33
C GLN A 133 -6.59 4.25 -4.04
N LEU A 134 -5.88 5.34 -3.73
CA LEU A 134 -6.05 6.08 -2.48
C LEU A 134 -7.31 6.95 -2.42
N ARG A 135 -7.99 7.18 -3.55
CA ARG A 135 -9.24 7.95 -3.59
C ARG A 135 -10.38 7.13 -3.02
N ARG A 136 -11.11 7.73 -2.07
CA ARG A 136 -12.31 7.17 -1.45
C ARG A 136 -13.58 7.88 -1.93
#